data_AF-H2ZII0-F1
#
_entry.id   AF-H2ZII0-F1
#
_cell.length_a   1.000
_cell.length_b   1.000
_cell.length_c   1.000
_cell.angle_alpha   90.00
_cell.angle_beta   90.00
_cell.angle_gamma   90.00
#
_symmetry.space_group_name_H-M   'P 1'
#
loop_
_entity.id
_entity.type
_entity.pdbx_description
1 polymer ?
#
loop_
_entity_poly.entity_id
_entity_poly.type
_entity_poly.pdbx_seq_one_letter_code
_entity_poly.pdbx_strand_id
1 'polypeptide(L)'
;MPPHQLRDEWKASCSVGRELTFDPAQMTELLDHDNLKPMITELRRLFLLDAVQRDLGWFTANELISTSAAKQLNTHVAESCRTIAPYSLQLCGAFQLSDEMLSAPIALDWVKFNEGDNRGEVTPN
;
A
#
# COMPACT_ATOMS: atom_id res chain seq x y z
N MET A 1 -3.18 -19.35 11.33
CA MET A 1 -2.89 -20.12 10.10
C MET A 1 -1.41 -19.96 9.74
N PRO A 2 -0.64 -21.02 9.44
CA PRO A 2 0.77 -20.89 9.11
C PRO A 2 0.99 -20.10 7.80
N PRO A 3 2.09 -19.31 7.67
CA PRO A 3 2.31 -18.38 6.57
C PRO A 3 2.27 -18.98 5.14
N HIS A 4 2.57 -20.27 5.00
CA HIS A 4 2.53 -20.95 3.70
C HIS A 4 1.09 -21.13 3.17
N GLN A 5 0.11 -21.31 4.06
CA GLN A 5 -1.30 -21.48 3.65
C GLN A 5 -1.90 -20.17 3.12
N LEU A 6 -1.55 -19.02 3.71
CA LEU A 6 -1.94 -17.69 3.19
C LEU A 6 -1.41 -17.45 1.77
N ARG A 7 -0.19 -17.91 1.47
CA ARG A 7 0.43 -17.74 0.16
C ARG A 7 -0.30 -18.54 -0.92
N ASP A 8 -0.75 -19.74 -0.58
CA ASP A 8 -1.46 -20.63 -1.51
C ASP A 8 -2.90 -20.14 -1.75
N GLU A 9 -3.55 -19.61 -0.71
CA GLU A 9 -4.85 -18.93 -0.83
C GLU A 9 -4.77 -17.63 -1.66
N TRP A 10 -3.71 -16.85 -1.49
CA TRP A 10 -3.46 -15.63 -2.28
C TRP A 10 -3.29 -15.94 -3.78
N LYS A 11 -2.54 -17.00 -4.10
CA LYS A 11 -2.38 -17.48 -5.48
C LYS A 11 -3.69 -17.98 -6.09
N ALA A 12 -4.52 -18.66 -5.29
CA ALA A 12 -5.83 -19.12 -5.72
C ALA A 12 -6.79 -17.94 -5.99
N SER A 13 -6.79 -16.92 -5.13
CA SER A 13 -7.63 -15.71 -5.27
C SER A 13 -7.23 -14.83 -6.45
N CYS A 14 -5.93 -14.69 -6.77
CA CYS A 14 -5.50 -13.90 -7.93
C CYS A 14 -5.87 -14.53 -9.29
N SER A 15 -6.08 -15.86 -9.33
CA SER A 15 -6.40 -16.60 -10.57
C SER A 15 -7.88 -16.55 -10.96
N VAL A 16 -8.75 -16.29 -9.99
CA VAL A 16 -10.21 -16.23 -10.18
C VAL A 16 -10.60 -14.86 -9.66
N GLY A 17 -10.77 -13.87 -10.55
CA GLY A 17 -11.06 -12.45 -10.25
C GLY A 17 -12.29 -12.22 -9.37
N ARG A 18 -12.19 -12.66 -8.12
CA ARG A 18 -13.19 -12.64 -7.09
C ARG A 18 -12.59 -11.75 -6.00
N GLU A 19 -13.37 -10.74 -5.67
CA GLU A 19 -13.22 -9.75 -4.61
C GLU A 19 -12.17 -10.14 -3.56
N LEU A 20 -11.21 -9.25 -3.33
CA LEU A 20 -10.21 -9.37 -2.26
C LEU A 20 -10.95 -9.58 -0.94
N THR A 21 -11.21 -10.82 -0.55
CA THR A 21 -11.70 -11.20 0.78
C THR A 21 -10.53 -11.13 1.74
N PHE A 22 -9.92 -9.95 1.83
CA PHE A 22 -8.89 -9.67 2.80
C PHE A 22 -9.58 -9.21 4.08
N ASP A 23 -9.86 -10.15 4.98
CA ASP A 23 -10.44 -9.86 6.30
C ASP A 23 -9.39 -9.14 7.17
N PRO A 24 -9.56 -7.84 7.48
CA PRO A 24 -8.61 -7.09 8.30
C PRO A 24 -8.44 -7.66 9.72
N ALA A 25 -9.43 -8.41 10.22
CA ALA A 25 -9.36 -9.06 11.52
C ALA A 25 -8.31 -10.19 11.52
N GLN A 26 -8.27 -10.99 10.45
CA GLN A 26 -7.31 -12.09 10.30
C GLN A 26 -5.86 -11.58 10.17
N MET A 27 -5.66 -10.44 9.49
CA MET A 27 -4.33 -9.81 9.42
C MET A 27 -3.83 -9.41 10.82
N THR A 28 -4.71 -8.93 11.69
CA THR A 28 -4.34 -8.48 13.04
C THR A 28 -3.89 -9.65 13.94
N GLU A 29 -4.47 -10.84 13.76
CA GLU A 29 -4.13 -12.06 14.51
C GLU A 29 -2.80 -12.70 14.04
N LEU A 30 -2.44 -12.53 12.76
CA LEU A 30 -1.15 -12.97 12.20
C LEU A 30 0.02 -12.04 12.54
N LEU A 31 -0.28 -10.82 12.96
CA LEU A 31 0.67 -9.76 13.29
C LEU A 31 0.84 -9.59 14.80
N ASP A 32 0.85 -10.70 15.56
CA ASP A 32 1.05 -10.68 17.00
C ASP A 32 2.50 -10.36 17.43
N HIS A 33 3.19 -9.60 16.59
CA HIS A 33 4.41 -8.90 16.89
C HIS A 33 4.04 -7.45 17.24
N ASP A 34 4.07 -7.12 18.53
CA ASP A 34 3.63 -5.81 19.05
C ASP A 34 4.33 -4.61 18.40
N ASN A 35 5.50 -4.82 17.79
CA ASN A 35 6.26 -3.81 17.05
C ASN A 35 5.76 -3.54 15.62
N LEU A 36 5.01 -4.45 14.99
CA LEU A 36 4.46 -4.27 13.63
C LEU A 36 3.08 -3.61 13.63
N LYS A 37 2.31 -3.80 14.70
CA LYS A 37 0.96 -3.24 14.88
C LYS A 37 0.90 -1.73 14.62
N PRO A 38 1.85 -0.88 15.07
CA PRO A 38 1.80 0.56 14.81
C PRO A 38 1.94 0.92 13.33
N MET A 39 2.90 0.32 12.62
CA MET A 39 3.17 0.65 11.21
C MET A 39 2.02 0.22 10.30
N ILE A 40 1.47 -0.98 10.55
CA ILE A 40 0.34 -1.51 9.78
C ILE A 40 -0.94 -0.74 10.09
N THR A 41 -1.11 -0.27 11.32
CA THR A 41 -2.18 0.66 11.67
C THR A 41 -2.06 1.97 10.90
N GLU A 42 -0.85 2.51 10.75
CA GLU A 42 -0.64 3.75 10.01
C GLU A 42 -0.86 3.60 8.50
N LEU A 43 -0.42 2.47 7.91
CA LEU A 43 -0.73 2.14 6.50
C LEU A 43 -2.23 2.00 6.27
N ARG A 44 -2.93 1.32 7.18
CA ARG A 44 -4.40 1.20 7.13
C ARG A 44 -5.06 2.57 7.26
N ARG A 45 -4.57 3.43 8.16
CA ARG A 45 -5.05 4.81 8.30
C ARG A 45 -4.90 5.58 7.00
N LEU A 46 -3.71 5.56 6.38
CA LEU A 46 -3.47 6.25 5.11
C LEU A 46 -4.41 5.75 4.01
N PHE A 47 -4.60 4.43 3.89
CA PHE A 47 -5.51 3.83 2.93
C PHE A 47 -6.96 4.32 3.10
N LEU A 48 -7.46 4.37 4.33
CA LEU A 48 -8.81 4.85 4.62
C LEU A 48 -8.96 6.36 4.34
N LEU A 49 -7.95 7.16 4.71
CA LEU A 49 -7.95 8.60 4.42
C LEU A 49 -7.96 8.86 2.91
N ASP A 50 -7.19 8.10 2.13
CA ASP A 50 -7.17 8.18 0.67
C ASP A 50 -8.53 7.79 0.04
N ALA A 51 -9.18 6.75 0.54
CA ALA A 51 -10.53 6.37 0.10
C ALA A 51 -11.54 7.51 0.36
N VAL A 52 -11.51 8.11 1.55
CA VAL A 52 -12.36 9.27 1.87
C VAL A 52 -12.00 10.48 1.01
N GLN A 53 -10.72 10.68 0.68
CA GLN A 53 -10.26 11.81 -0.15
C GLN A 53 -10.76 11.72 -1.59
N ARG A 54 -10.76 10.52 -2.18
CA ARG A 54 -11.28 10.27 -3.52
C ARG A 54 -12.77 10.54 -3.63
N ASP A 55 -13.54 10.14 -2.62
CA ASP A 55 -15.01 10.23 -2.62
C ASP A 55 -15.54 11.30 -1.64
N LEU A 56 -14.74 12.34 -1.36
CA LEU A 56 -15.02 13.35 -0.32
C LEU A 56 -16.41 14.01 -0.46
N GLY A 57 -16.82 14.28 -1.70
CA GLY A 57 -18.13 14.85 -2.00
C GLY A 57 -19.28 13.92 -1.58
N TRP A 58 -19.12 12.61 -1.77
CA TRP A 58 -20.12 11.62 -1.36
C TRP A 58 -20.23 11.52 0.17
N PHE A 59 -19.09 11.46 0.87
CA PHE A 59 -19.04 11.39 2.33
C PHE A 59 -19.62 12.63 3.01
N THR A 60 -19.37 13.81 2.45
CA THR A 60 -19.92 15.08 2.95
C THR A 60 -21.41 15.24 2.62
N ALA A 61 -21.85 14.84 1.43
CA ALA A 61 -23.27 14.90 1.03
C ALA A 61 -24.17 13.96 1.84
N ASN A 62 -23.64 12.82 2.31
CA ASN A 62 -24.35 11.87 3.16
C ASN A 62 -24.15 12.13 4.67
N GLU A 63 -23.53 13.26 5.04
CA GLU A 63 -23.29 13.65 6.43
C GLU A 63 -22.47 12.63 7.26
N LEU A 64 -21.74 11.73 6.59
CA LEU A 64 -20.86 10.75 7.24
C LEU A 64 -19.57 11.40 7.75
N ILE A 65 -19.19 12.54 7.18
CA ILE A 65 -18.11 13.38 7.69
C ILE A 65 -18.56 14.83 7.77
N SER A 66 -18.09 15.54 8.79
CA SER A 66 -18.33 16.98 8.91
C SER A 66 -17.47 17.77 7.93
N THR A 67 -17.92 18.97 7.57
CA THR A 67 -17.14 19.90 6.74
C THR A 67 -15.84 20.36 7.42
N SER A 68 -15.79 20.37 8.76
CA SER A 68 -14.56 20.65 9.51
C SER A 68 -13.55 19.52 9.39
N ALA A 69 -13.98 18.26 9.48
CA ALA A 69 -13.13 17.09 9.27
C ALA A 69 -12.65 17.02 7.81
N ALA A 70 -13.53 17.29 6.84
CA ALA A 70 -13.19 17.35 5.42
C ALA A 70 -12.03 18.33 5.13
N LYS A 71 -12.01 19.50 5.78
CA LYS A 71 -10.94 20.50 5.64
C LYS A 71 -9.59 20.02 6.17
N GLN A 72 -9.58 19.10 7.13
CA GLN A 72 -8.35 18.57 7.74
C GLN A 72 -7.83 17.32 7.04
N LEU A 73 -8.59 16.75 6.11
CA LEU A 73 -8.27 15.47 5.47
C LEU A 73 -6.89 15.47 4.82
N ASN A 74 -6.57 16.51 4.04
CA ASN A 74 -5.27 16.62 3.37
C ASN A 74 -4.11 16.74 4.37
N THR A 75 -4.33 17.40 5.51
CA THR A 75 -3.35 17.48 6.59
C THR A 75 -3.08 16.09 7.17
N HIS A 76 -4.12 15.32 7.45
CA HIS A 76 -3.96 13.95 7.97
C HIS A 76 -3.31 13.00 6.98
N VAL A 77 -3.63 13.10 5.68
CA VAL A 77 -2.95 12.33 4.63
C VAL A 77 -1.45 12.67 4.63
N ALA A 78 -1.11 13.96 4.65
CA ALA A 78 0.29 14.40 4.65
C ALA A 78 1.05 13.96 5.92
N GLU A 79 0.40 13.97 7.09
CA GLU A 79 0.96 13.46 8.35
C GLU A 79 1.25 11.96 8.27
N SER A 80 0.32 11.17 7.72
CA SER A 80 0.52 9.73 7.54
C SER A 80 1.64 9.45 6.54
N CYS A 81 1.69 10.16 5.40
CA CYS A 81 2.80 10.05 4.45
C CYS A 81 4.15 10.39 5.11
N ARG A 82 4.20 11.44 5.95
CA ARG A 82 5.43 11.81 6.67
C ARG A 82 5.88 10.73 7.64
N THR A 83 4.95 10.08 8.30
CA THR A 83 5.22 8.97 9.24
C THR A 83 5.74 7.74 8.51
N ILE A 84 5.17 7.41 7.35
CA ILE A 84 5.51 6.21 6.57
C ILE A 84 6.80 6.40 5.75
N ALA A 85 7.07 7.61 5.24
CA ALA A 85 8.15 7.87 4.29
C ALA A 85 9.53 7.30 4.70
N PRO A 86 10.01 7.44 5.95
CA PRO A 86 11.30 6.88 6.37
C PRO A 86 11.41 5.36 6.24
N TYR A 87 10.28 4.65 6.24
CA TYR A 87 10.20 3.19 6.20
C TYR A 87 9.77 2.66 4.83
N SER A 88 9.50 3.53 3.85
CA SER A 88 8.97 3.17 2.53
C SER A 88 9.76 2.06 1.83
N LEU A 89 11.09 2.17 1.77
CA LEU A 89 11.95 1.14 1.17
C LEU A 89 11.92 -0.18 1.95
N GLN A 90 11.86 -0.13 3.28
CA GLN A 90 11.79 -1.35 4.11
C GLN A 90 10.45 -2.06 3.93
N LEU A 91 9.36 -1.30 3.82
CA LEU A 91 8.03 -1.83 3.54
C LEU A 91 7.95 -2.47 2.15
N CYS A 92 8.54 -1.84 1.13
CA CYS A 92 8.67 -2.44 -0.20
C CYS A 92 9.54 -3.72 -0.16
N GLY A 93 10.66 -3.69 0.56
CA GLY A 93 11.53 -4.85 0.73
C GLY A 93 10.87 -6.04 1.46
N ALA A 94 9.87 -5.79 2.30
CA ALA A 94 9.14 -6.84 3.02
C ALA A 94 8.35 -7.79 2.10
N PHE A 95 8.06 -7.38 0.85
CA PHE A 95 7.44 -8.25 -0.16
C PHE A 95 8.40 -9.33 -0.70
N GLN A 96 9.70 -9.20 -0.45
CA GLN A 96 10.74 -10.16 -0.86
C GLN A 96 10.67 -10.54 -2.35
N LEU A 97 10.37 -9.56 -3.20
CA LEU A 97 10.43 -9.73 -4.65
C LEU A 97 11.91 -9.72 -5.08
N SER A 98 12.31 -10.73 -5.86
CA SER A 98 13.64 -10.78 -6.46
C SER A 98 13.74 -9.82 -7.65
N ASP A 99 14.96 -9.45 -8.03
CA ASP A 99 15.20 -8.59 -9.19
C ASP A 99 14.69 -9.24 -10.49
N GLU A 100 14.78 -10.57 -10.60
CA GLU A 100 14.23 -11.31 -11.74
C GLU A 100 12.70 -11.26 -11.81
N MET A 101 12.02 -11.15 -10.66
CA MET A 101 10.57 -10.93 -10.59
C MET A 101 10.19 -9.48 -10.90
N LEU A 102 11.11 -8.54 -10.67
CA LEU A 102 10.95 -7.13 -10.97
C LEU A 102 11.27 -6.87 -12.44
N SER A 103 10.28 -7.03 -13.32
CA SER A 103 10.40 -6.66 -14.74
C SER A 103 10.39 -5.13 -14.98
N ALA A 104 10.90 -4.35 -14.04
CA ALA A 104 10.89 -2.89 -14.05
C ALA A 104 12.31 -2.32 -13.85
N PRO A 105 13.01 -1.92 -14.93
CA PRO A 105 14.39 -1.42 -14.85
C PRO A 105 14.59 -0.23 -13.90
N ILE A 106 13.59 0.66 -13.79
CA ILE A 106 13.59 1.80 -12.87
C ILE A 106 13.65 1.38 -11.39
N ALA A 107 13.20 0.17 -11.05
CA ALA A 107 13.22 -0.33 -9.67
C ALA A 107 14.61 -0.82 -9.23
N LEU A 108 15.51 -1.10 -10.19
CA LEU A 108 16.88 -1.59 -9.93
C LEU A 108 17.86 -0.43 -9.76
N ASP A 109 17.97 0.43 -10.77
CA ASP A 109 18.84 1.60 -10.76
C ASP A 109 18.10 2.81 -11.34
N TRP A 110 17.35 3.48 -10.48
CA TRP A 110 16.57 4.65 -10.87
C TRP A 110 17.46 5.83 -11.28
N VAL A 111 18.72 5.90 -10.83
CA VAL A 111 19.64 6.99 -11.20
C VAL A 111 20.07 6.80 -12.64
N LYS A 112 20.61 5.61 -12.95
CA LYS A 112 21.01 5.25 -14.32
C LYS A 112 19.82 5.26 -15.28
N PHE A 113 18.65 4.82 -14.82
CA PHE A 113 17.42 4.87 -15.61
C PHE A 113 16.98 6.30 -15.97
N ASN A 114 17.43 7.34 -15.27
CA ASN A 114 17.09 8.72 -15.59
C ASN A 114 18.21 9.49 -16.31
N GLU A 115 19.28 8.81 -16.74
CA GLU A 115 20.38 9.44 -17.50
C GLU A 115 19.97 9.88 -18.92
N GLY A 116 18.85 9.36 -19.45
CA GLY A 116 18.27 9.71 -20.74
C GLY A 116 16.73 9.75 -20.71
N ASP A 117 16.11 10.28 -21.78
CA ASP A 117 14.65 10.22 -21.95
C ASP A 117 14.23 8.79 -22.33
N ASN A 118 14.05 7.96 -21.31
CA ASN A 118 13.86 6.52 -21.49
C ASN A 118 12.41 6.11 -21.81
N ARG A 119 11.47 7.06 -21.95
CA ARG A 119 10.05 6.91 -22.38
C ARG A 119 9.25 5.69 -21.86
N GLY A 120 9.74 4.98 -20.84
CA GLY A 120 9.17 3.71 -20.37
C GLY A 120 9.59 2.47 -21.17
N GLU A 121 10.60 2.56 -22.03
CA GLU A 121 11.11 1.42 -22.81
C GLU A 121 11.85 0.43 -21.89
N VAL A 122 11.59 -0.87 -22.08
CA VAL A 122 12.33 -1.93 -21.39
C VAL A 122 13.50 -2.32 -22.28
N THR A 123 14.68 -1.77 -22.01
CA THR A 123 15.89 -2.20 -22.73
C THR A 123 16.22 -3.64 -22.34
N PRO A 124 16.42 -4.56 -23.30
CA PRO A 124 16.86 -5.91 -22.99
C PRO A 124 18.24 -5.86 -22.32
N ASN A 125 18.40 -6.58 -21.21
CA ASN A 125 19.71 -6.84 -20.60
C ASN A 125 20.57 -7.75 -21.49
#